data_AF-A0A8T2QRB3-F1
#
_entry.id   AF-A0A8T2QRB3-F1
#
_cell.length_a   1.000
_cell.length_b   1.000
_cell.length_c   1.000
_cell.angle_alpha   90.00
_cell.angle_beta   90.00
_cell.angle_gamma   90.00
#
_symmetry.space_group_name_H-M   'P 1'
#
loop_
_entity.id
_entity.type
_entity.pdbx_description
1 polymer ?
#
loop_
_entity_poly.entity_id
_entity_poly.type
_entity_poly.pdbx_seq_one_letter_code
_entity_poly.pdbx_strand_id
1 'polypeptide(L)'
;MRPLRLAARLRSPHERSLFASWTSTTESEVAVAASVSQAEGEVLKKEHIFAQEELSAYSILSGDSNPIHTVPSAAAAHGFSACVVHGMLCATLFSSLISSRFPGSVTESKNLRFKEPALVGDRLEAIAKVLRTRVAKDSLSVDLKLECYKKETGGLVLEGSSTIIVPSKGHNVLQKFTDSEIPPTSEAL
;
A
#
# COMPACT_ATOMS: atom_id res chain seq x y z
N MET A 1 43.01 51.52 -20.07
CA MET A 1 41.77 51.37 -19.30
C MET A 1 41.67 49.94 -18.79
N ARG A 2 41.75 49.74 -17.46
CA ARG A 2 41.63 48.46 -16.74
C ARG A 2 40.52 48.64 -15.68
N PRO A 3 39.64 47.67 -15.44
CA PRO A 3 38.56 47.84 -14.47
C PRO A 3 39.04 47.69 -13.02
N LEU A 4 38.52 48.55 -12.15
CA LEU A 4 38.69 48.52 -10.69
C LEU A 4 38.13 47.20 -10.11
N ARG A 5 38.94 46.49 -9.33
CA ARG A 5 38.46 45.43 -8.43
C ARG A 5 37.85 46.08 -7.19
N LEU A 6 36.53 45.99 -7.05
CA LEU A 6 35.83 46.32 -5.81
C LEU A 6 36.08 45.21 -4.79
N ALA A 7 36.90 45.49 -3.78
CA ALA A 7 37.10 44.59 -2.66
C ALA A 7 35.80 44.49 -1.84
N ALA A 8 35.11 43.35 -1.95
CA ALA A 8 34.00 43.02 -1.08
C ALA A 8 34.56 42.83 0.34
N ARG A 9 34.11 43.69 1.25
CA ARG A 9 34.41 43.64 2.69
C ARG A 9 34.08 42.26 3.25
N LEU A 10 35.08 41.65 3.87
CA LEU A 10 34.94 40.47 4.72
C LEU A 10 33.96 40.79 5.86
N ARG A 11 32.80 40.11 5.88
CA ARG A 11 31.97 39.98 7.08
C ARG A 11 32.55 38.89 7.99
N SER A 12 32.24 39.01 9.27
CA SER A 12 32.94 38.43 10.42
C SER A 12 33.10 36.89 10.40
N PRO A 13 34.01 36.32 11.24
CA PRO A 13 34.23 34.88 11.34
C PRO A 13 33.02 34.04 11.80
N HIS A 14 31.92 34.67 12.24
CA HIS A 14 30.75 33.99 12.78
C HIS A 14 29.65 33.65 11.75
N GLU A 15 29.76 34.11 10.50
CA GLU A 15 28.75 33.86 9.46
C GLU A 15 29.14 32.76 8.45
N ARG A 16 30.12 31.90 8.78
CA ARG A 16 30.52 30.75 7.94
C ARG A 16 29.91 29.41 8.33
N SER A 17 29.04 29.35 9.35
CA SER A 17 28.50 28.08 9.88
C SER A 17 26.99 27.86 9.68
N LEU A 18 26.30 28.68 8.88
CA LEU A 18 24.84 28.54 8.68
C LEU A 18 24.41 28.21 7.25
N PHE A 19 25.37 27.99 6.34
CA PHE A 19 25.09 27.64 4.93
C PHE A 19 25.67 26.28 4.51
N ALA A 20 25.84 25.35 5.44
CA ALA A 20 26.37 24.01 5.19
C ALA A 20 25.51 22.88 5.80
N SER A 21 24.19 23.04 5.82
CA SER A 21 23.26 21.97 6.25
C SER A 21 22.08 21.75 5.31
N TRP A 22 22.24 22.08 4.03
CA TRP A 22 21.30 21.71 2.99
C TRP A 22 21.98 20.75 2.02
N THR A 23 21.26 19.66 1.71
CA THR A 23 21.65 18.53 0.84
C THR A 23 22.63 17.50 1.42
N SER A 24 22.25 16.85 2.52
CA SER A 24 22.73 15.49 2.78
C SER A 24 21.52 14.56 2.75
N THR A 25 21.13 14.12 1.55
CA THR A 25 20.30 12.91 1.42
C THR A 25 21.07 11.79 2.11
N THR A 26 20.48 11.18 3.13
CA THR A 26 21.20 10.13 3.87
C THR A 26 21.35 8.90 2.98
N GLU A 27 22.41 8.10 3.14
CA GLU A 27 22.60 6.84 2.38
C GLU A 27 21.35 5.94 2.42
N SER A 28 20.64 6.00 3.54
CA SER A 28 19.40 5.28 3.77
C SER A 28 18.26 5.75 2.84
N GLU A 29 18.13 7.06 2.58
CA GLU A 29 17.12 7.61 1.65
C GLU A 29 17.46 7.28 0.19
N VAL A 30 18.76 7.28 -0.14
CA VAL A 30 19.24 6.89 -1.49
C VAL A 30 18.94 5.41 -1.76
N ALA A 31 19.17 4.53 -0.78
CA ALA A 31 18.89 3.10 -0.90
C ALA A 31 17.40 2.80 -1.12
N VAL A 32 16.52 3.52 -0.43
CA VAL A 32 15.06 3.39 -0.59
C VAL A 32 14.63 3.85 -1.99
N ALA A 33 15.10 5.01 -2.43
CA ALA A 33 14.80 5.51 -3.76
C ALA A 33 15.28 4.53 -4.85
N ALA A 34 16.45 3.93 -4.69
CA ALA A 34 16.97 2.92 -5.61
C ALA A 34 16.10 1.63 -5.63
N SER A 35 15.77 1.08 -4.46
CA SER A 35 14.92 -0.13 -4.34
C SER A 35 13.53 0.05 -4.94
N VAL A 36 12.92 1.22 -4.73
CA VAL A 36 11.60 1.54 -5.30
C VAL A 36 11.69 1.76 -6.80
N SER A 37 12.72 2.46 -7.30
CA SER A 37 12.89 2.68 -8.74
C SER A 37 13.15 1.38 -9.51
N GLN A 38 13.71 0.36 -8.86
CA GLN A 38 13.92 -0.97 -9.43
C GLN A 38 12.70 -1.90 -9.32
N ALA A 39 11.61 -1.46 -8.70
CA ALA A 39 10.42 -2.27 -8.50
C ALA A 39 9.55 -2.41 -9.76
N GLU A 40 9.80 -1.66 -10.84
CA GLU A 40 9.00 -1.75 -12.05
C GLU A 40 8.98 -3.17 -12.62
N GLY A 41 7.77 -3.69 -12.89
CA GLY A 41 7.57 -5.07 -13.34
C GLY A 41 7.46 -6.11 -12.21
N GLU A 42 7.77 -5.74 -10.96
CA GLU A 42 7.62 -6.62 -9.79
C GLU A 42 6.15 -7.04 -9.63
N VAL A 43 5.95 -8.32 -9.30
CA VAL A 43 4.62 -8.92 -9.09
C VAL A 43 4.56 -9.46 -7.67
N LEU A 44 3.69 -8.87 -6.87
CA LEU A 44 3.40 -9.27 -5.49
C LEU A 44 2.15 -10.15 -5.47
N LYS A 45 2.17 -11.22 -4.67
CA LYS A 45 1.04 -12.16 -4.56
C LYS A 45 0.70 -12.49 -3.11
N LYS A 46 -0.59 -12.59 -2.81
CA LYS A 46 -1.10 -13.09 -1.52
C LYS A 46 -2.31 -13.96 -1.75
N GLU A 47 -2.33 -15.10 -1.06
CA GLU A 47 -3.49 -15.98 -1.00
C GLU A 47 -4.23 -15.80 0.32
N HIS A 48 -5.55 -15.93 0.28
CA HIS A 48 -6.38 -15.92 1.48
C HIS A 48 -7.68 -16.70 1.26
N ILE A 49 -8.18 -17.34 2.31
CA ILE A 49 -9.52 -17.93 2.36
C ILE A 49 -10.24 -17.23 3.50
N PHE A 50 -11.24 -16.42 3.17
CA PHE A 50 -11.98 -15.68 4.19
C PHE A 50 -12.92 -16.59 4.99
N ALA A 51 -12.90 -16.42 6.31
CA ALA A 51 -13.78 -17.10 7.25
C ALA A 51 -14.97 -16.22 7.67
N GLN A 52 -16.03 -16.83 8.21
CA GLN A 52 -17.26 -16.11 8.59
C GLN A 52 -17.02 -15.07 9.69
N GLU A 53 -16.06 -15.34 10.57
CA GLU A 53 -15.64 -14.47 11.67
C GLU A 53 -15.03 -13.17 11.13
N GLU A 54 -14.23 -13.24 10.06
CA GLU A 54 -13.65 -12.06 9.41
C GLU A 54 -14.71 -11.18 8.76
N LEU A 55 -15.72 -11.77 8.12
CA LEU A 55 -16.84 -11.01 7.54
C LEU A 55 -17.67 -10.33 8.64
N SER A 56 -17.85 -11.01 9.76
CA SER A 56 -18.59 -10.49 10.93
C SER A 56 -17.83 -9.31 11.55
N ALA A 57 -16.52 -9.47 11.77
CA ALA A 57 -15.65 -8.42 12.27
C ALA A 57 -15.59 -7.21 11.31
N TYR A 58 -15.46 -7.47 10.02
CA TYR A 58 -15.45 -6.40 9.02
C TYR A 58 -16.79 -5.67 8.94
N SER A 59 -17.92 -6.37 9.07
CA SER A 59 -19.24 -5.75 9.12
C SER A 59 -19.38 -4.77 10.29
N ILE A 60 -18.88 -5.16 11.48
CA ILE A 60 -18.85 -4.30 12.66
C ILE A 60 -17.92 -3.10 12.44
N LEU A 61 -16.71 -3.33 11.93
CA LEU A 61 -15.70 -2.28 11.73
C LEU A 61 -16.10 -1.26 10.65
N SER A 62 -16.63 -1.75 9.53
CA SER A 62 -16.97 -0.92 8.36
C SER A 62 -18.36 -0.28 8.45
N GLY A 63 -19.26 -0.84 9.26
CA GLY A 63 -20.67 -0.49 9.28
C GLY A 63 -21.48 -1.10 8.11
N ASP A 64 -20.84 -1.84 7.20
CA ASP A 64 -21.54 -2.56 6.13
C ASP A 64 -22.21 -3.82 6.70
N SER A 65 -23.47 -3.65 7.07
CA SER A 65 -24.34 -4.66 7.68
C SER A 65 -25.28 -5.32 6.68
N ASN A 66 -24.98 -5.27 5.37
CA ASN A 66 -25.77 -5.98 4.37
C ASN A 66 -25.83 -7.49 4.70
N PRO A 67 -27.01 -8.08 4.92
CA PRO A 67 -27.14 -9.45 5.44
C PRO A 67 -26.51 -10.54 4.57
N ILE A 68 -26.27 -10.29 3.28
CA ILE A 68 -25.62 -11.28 2.39
C ILE A 68 -24.19 -11.64 2.83
N HIS A 69 -23.57 -10.80 3.67
CA HIS A 69 -22.22 -11.01 4.17
C HIS A 69 -22.17 -11.83 5.48
N THR A 70 -23.19 -11.75 6.31
CA THR A 70 -23.14 -12.30 7.68
C THR A 70 -24.24 -13.29 8.01
N VAL A 71 -25.29 -13.38 7.20
CA VAL A 71 -26.46 -14.23 7.44
C VAL A 71 -26.58 -15.26 6.31
N PRO A 72 -26.20 -16.53 6.55
CA PRO A 72 -26.22 -17.57 5.51
C PRO A 72 -27.57 -17.75 4.83
N SER A 73 -28.68 -17.63 5.56
CA SER A 73 -30.03 -17.73 4.99
C SER A 73 -30.37 -16.55 4.08
N ALA A 74 -29.87 -15.35 4.36
CA ALA A 74 -30.06 -14.19 3.49
C ALA A 74 -29.24 -14.32 2.21
N ALA A 75 -28.00 -14.80 2.31
CA ALA A 75 -27.16 -15.11 1.14
C ALA A 75 -27.80 -16.20 0.26
N ALA A 76 -28.29 -17.27 0.87
CA ALA A 76 -29.00 -18.35 0.18
C ALA A 76 -30.28 -17.86 -0.52
N ALA A 77 -31.05 -16.97 0.12
CA ALA A 77 -32.23 -16.35 -0.48
C ALA A 77 -31.90 -15.51 -1.75
N HIS A 78 -30.65 -15.06 -1.89
CA HIS A 78 -30.13 -14.37 -3.07
C HIS A 78 -29.39 -15.30 -4.05
N GLY A 79 -29.44 -16.61 -3.84
CA GLY A 79 -28.88 -17.61 -4.75
C GLY A 79 -27.38 -17.91 -4.53
N PHE A 80 -26.78 -17.43 -3.45
CA PHE A 80 -25.38 -17.75 -3.13
C PHE A 80 -25.30 -19.05 -2.30
N SER A 81 -24.28 -19.87 -2.57
CA SER A 81 -24.03 -21.12 -1.83
C SER A 81 -23.42 -20.91 -0.44
N ALA A 82 -22.92 -19.70 -0.16
CA ALA A 82 -22.39 -19.26 1.13
C ALA A 82 -22.50 -17.73 1.21
N CYS A 83 -22.17 -17.15 2.38
CA CYS A 83 -22.08 -15.70 2.53
C CYS A 83 -21.08 -15.11 1.52
N VAL A 84 -21.44 -13.97 0.95
CA VAL A 84 -20.59 -13.23 0.00
C VAL A 84 -19.55 -12.46 0.81
N VAL A 85 -18.28 -12.53 0.46
CA VAL A 85 -17.23 -11.70 1.07
C VAL A 85 -17.44 -10.25 0.64
N HIS A 86 -17.34 -9.29 1.56
CA HIS A 86 -17.40 -7.87 1.22
C HIS A 86 -16.33 -7.54 0.17
N GLY A 87 -16.72 -6.88 -0.93
CA GLY A 87 -15.76 -6.54 -1.99
C GLY A 87 -14.58 -5.71 -1.47
N MET A 88 -14.84 -4.77 -0.55
CA MET A 88 -13.80 -3.96 0.07
C MET A 88 -12.93 -4.74 1.07
N LEU A 89 -13.44 -5.80 1.69
CA LEU A 89 -12.63 -6.73 2.49
C LEU A 89 -11.64 -7.47 1.59
N CYS A 90 -12.07 -7.97 0.43
CA CYS A 90 -11.15 -8.53 -0.58
C CYS A 90 -10.08 -7.51 -1.01
N ALA A 91 -10.45 -6.24 -1.16
CA ALA A 91 -9.51 -5.18 -1.55
C ALA A 91 -8.40 -4.92 -0.51
N THR A 92 -8.59 -5.31 0.75
CA THR A 92 -7.56 -5.18 1.80
C THR A 92 -6.34 -6.06 1.54
N LEU A 93 -6.48 -7.15 0.76
CA LEU A 93 -5.36 -8.01 0.37
C LEU A 93 -4.28 -7.22 -0.38
N PHE A 94 -4.69 -6.27 -1.24
CA PHE A 94 -3.74 -5.37 -1.91
C PHE A 94 -3.07 -4.41 -0.95
N SER A 95 -3.79 -3.90 0.06
CA SER A 95 -3.19 -3.05 1.09
C SER A 95 -2.11 -3.82 1.86
N SER A 96 -2.35 -5.10 2.18
CA SER A 96 -1.34 -5.96 2.81
C SER A 96 -0.12 -6.18 1.91
N LEU A 97 -0.31 -6.46 0.62
CA LEU A 97 0.79 -6.61 -0.33
C LEU A 97 1.64 -5.34 -0.45
N ILE A 98 0.95 -4.21 -0.59
CA ILE A 98 1.55 -2.89 -0.74
C ILE A 98 2.31 -2.50 0.54
N SER A 99 1.72 -2.67 1.72
CA SER A 99 2.36 -2.27 2.97
C SER A 99 3.58 -3.13 3.30
N SER A 100 3.56 -4.43 2.96
CA SER A 100 4.71 -5.31 3.12
C SER A 100 5.88 -4.91 2.20
N ARG A 101 5.60 -4.53 0.94
CA ARG A 101 6.65 -4.16 -0.02
C ARG A 101 7.11 -2.70 0.08
N PHE A 102 6.18 -1.81 0.41
CA PHE A 102 6.36 -0.36 0.48
C PHE A 102 5.88 0.13 1.86
N PRO A 103 6.60 -0.21 2.95
CA PRO A 103 6.21 0.22 4.29
C PRO A 103 6.13 1.74 4.40
N GLY A 104 5.10 2.21 5.11
CA GLY A 104 4.80 3.64 5.26
C GLY A 104 4.24 4.31 4.01
N SER A 105 3.99 3.56 2.94
CA SER A 105 3.32 4.12 1.77
C SER A 105 1.87 4.47 2.10
N VAL A 106 1.39 5.53 1.45
CA VAL A 106 0.00 5.97 1.54
C VAL A 106 -0.64 5.79 0.17
N THR A 107 -1.84 5.22 0.13
CA THR A 107 -2.63 5.15 -1.10
C THR A 107 -3.12 6.56 -1.46
N GLU A 108 -2.69 7.08 -2.60
CA GLU A 108 -3.18 8.34 -3.16
C GLU A 108 -4.48 8.11 -3.94
N SER A 109 -4.50 7.08 -4.79
CA SER A 109 -5.69 6.74 -5.56
C SER A 109 -5.86 5.22 -5.64
N LYS A 110 -7.13 4.79 -5.72
CA LYS A 110 -7.50 3.39 -5.92
C LYS A 110 -8.81 3.34 -6.71
N ASN A 111 -8.80 2.68 -7.86
CA ASN A 111 -9.98 2.44 -8.68
C ASN A 111 -10.20 0.94 -8.79
N LEU A 112 -11.38 0.46 -8.39
CA LEU A 112 -11.69 -0.96 -8.30
C LEU A 112 -12.97 -1.27 -9.09
N ARG A 113 -12.99 -2.43 -9.74
CA ARG A 113 -14.16 -3.04 -10.36
C ARG A 113 -14.35 -4.43 -9.80
N PHE A 114 -15.52 -4.68 -9.21
CA PHE A 114 -15.92 -5.98 -8.70
C PHE A 114 -16.63 -6.74 -9.83
N LYS A 115 -16.12 -7.93 -10.16
CA LYS A 115 -16.47 -8.67 -11.38
C LYS A 115 -17.26 -9.92 -11.07
N GLU A 116 -16.79 -10.71 -10.11
CA GLU A 116 -17.46 -11.89 -9.60
C GLU A 116 -17.54 -11.84 -8.07
N PRO A 117 -18.62 -12.37 -7.45
CA PRO A 117 -18.70 -12.48 -6.01
C PRO A 117 -17.69 -13.53 -5.50
N ALA A 118 -16.88 -13.16 -4.51
CA ALA A 118 -16.14 -14.13 -3.69
C ALA A 118 -17.05 -14.63 -2.58
N LEU A 119 -17.01 -15.93 -2.30
CA LEU A 119 -17.78 -16.56 -1.23
C LEU A 119 -16.86 -17.01 -0.10
N VAL A 120 -17.41 -17.12 1.11
CA VAL A 120 -16.69 -17.78 2.23
C VAL A 120 -16.23 -19.16 1.79
N GLY A 121 -14.95 -19.47 2.03
CA GLY A 121 -14.30 -20.71 1.59
C GLY A 121 -13.65 -20.67 0.20
N ASP A 122 -13.90 -19.66 -0.64
CA ASP A 122 -13.15 -19.47 -1.89
C ASP A 122 -11.67 -19.18 -1.57
N ARG A 123 -10.75 -19.85 -2.26
CA ARG A 123 -9.33 -19.50 -2.20
C ARG A 123 -9.05 -18.39 -3.19
N LEU A 124 -8.74 -17.22 -2.66
CA LEU A 124 -8.45 -16.04 -3.46
C LEU A 124 -6.94 -15.88 -3.66
N GLU A 125 -6.51 -15.52 -4.87
CA GLU A 125 -5.15 -15.07 -5.17
C GLU A 125 -5.21 -13.60 -5.59
N ALA A 126 -4.72 -12.71 -4.73
CA ALA A 126 -4.54 -11.30 -5.01
C ALA A 126 -3.14 -11.06 -5.61
N ILE A 127 -3.08 -10.25 -6.66
CA ILE A 127 -1.89 -9.93 -7.43
C ILE A 127 -1.79 -8.41 -7.57
N ALA A 128 -0.68 -7.82 -7.12
CA ALA A 128 -0.34 -6.43 -7.35
C ALA A 128 0.92 -6.35 -8.23
N LYS A 129 0.79 -5.78 -9.42
CA LYS A 129 1.92 -5.59 -10.34
C LYS A 129 2.33 -4.13 -10.36
N VAL A 130 3.60 -3.85 -10.10
CA VAL A 130 4.17 -2.51 -10.23
C VAL A 130 4.31 -2.18 -11.72
N LEU A 131 3.62 -1.14 -12.17
CA LEU A 131 3.62 -0.71 -13.57
C LEU A 131 4.67 0.36 -13.82
N ARG A 132 4.78 1.32 -12.91
CA ARG A 132 5.63 2.49 -13.09
C ARG A 132 5.98 3.12 -11.74
N THR A 133 7.18 3.65 -11.66
CA THR A 133 7.68 4.45 -10.55
C THR A 133 8.03 5.85 -11.03
N ARG A 134 7.87 6.85 -10.16
CA ARG A 134 8.22 8.24 -10.42
C ARG A 134 8.85 8.86 -9.18
N VAL A 135 10.05 9.42 -9.34
CA VAL A 135 10.73 10.14 -8.26
C VAL A 135 10.28 11.59 -8.24
N ALA A 136 9.88 12.07 -7.07
CA ALA A 136 9.69 13.48 -6.77
C ALA A 136 10.72 13.94 -5.70
N LYS A 137 10.71 15.23 -5.35
CA LYS A 137 11.73 15.82 -4.47
C LYS A 137 11.83 15.14 -3.09
N ASP A 138 10.70 14.82 -2.47
CA ASP A 138 10.62 14.24 -1.12
C ASP A 138 9.76 12.96 -1.04
N SER A 139 9.36 12.40 -2.19
CA SER A 139 8.56 11.16 -2.26
C SER A 139 8.77 10.40 -3.57
N LEU A 140 8.33 9.15 -3.59
CA LEU A 140 8.22 8.33 -4.79
C LEU A 140 6.76 7.92 -5.01
N SER A 141 6.28 8.07 -6.23
CA SER A 141 4.96 7.60 -6.64
C SER A 141 5.09 6.26 -7.37
N VAL A 142 4.25 5.29 -7.02
CA VAL A 142 4.24 3.96 -7.62
C VAL A 142 2.83 3.64 -8.10
N ASP A 143 2.69 3.33 -9.39
CA ASP A 143 1.43 2.87 -9.98
C ASP A 143 1.39 1.35 -10.01
N LEU A 144 0.27 0.78 -9.59
CA LEU A 144 0.04 -0.66 -9.53
C LEU A 144 -1.21 -1.05 -10.31
N LYS A 145 -1.13 -2.20 -11.00
CA LYS A 145 -2.30 -2.96 -11.45
C LYS A 145 -2.68 -3.97 -10.37
N LEU A 146 -3.97 -4.07 -10.07
CA LEU A 146 -4.51 -4.93 -9.03
C LEU A 146 -5.47 -5.95 -9.66
N GLU A 147 -5.29 -7.23 -9.36
CA GLU A 147 -6.17 -8.31 -9.82
C GLU A 147 -6.35 -9.34 -8.69
N CYS A 148 -7.54 -9.86 -8.51
CA CYS A 148 -7.85 -10.91 -7.55
C CYS A 148 -8.69 -11.98 -8.23
N TYR A 149 -8.27 -13.24 -8.11
CA TYR A 149 -8.89 -14.39 -8.77
C TYR A 149 -9.32 -15.43 -7.75
N LYS A 150 -10.36 -16.20 -8.07
CA LYS A 150 -10.60 -17.51 -7.45
C LYS A 150 -9.58 -18.49 -7.99
N LYS A 151 -8.74 -19.06 -7.14
CA LYS A 151 -7.61 -19.89 -7.56
C LYS A 151 -8.06 -21.19 -8.22
N GLU A 152 -9.16 -21.77 -7.76
CA GLU A 152 -9.70 -23.03 -8.28
C GLU A 152 -10.35 -22.88 -9.66
N THR A 153 -11.05 -21.76 -9.91
CA THR A 153 -11.84 -21.57 -11.15
C THR A 153 -11.20 -20.62 -12.14
N GLY A 154 -10.27 -19.77 -11.71
CA GLY A 154 -9.73 -18.66 -12.51
C GLY A 154 -10.69 -17.48 -12.65
N GLY A 155 -11.84 -17.49 -11.96
CA GLY A 155 -12.83 -16.41 -12.00
C GLY A 155 -12.26 -15.10 -11.46
N LEU A 156 -12.38 -14.02 -12.21
CA LEU A 156 -11.89 -12.70 -11.82
C LEU A 156 -12.86 -12.09 -10.83
N VAL A 157 -12.44 -11.92 -9.57
CA VAL A 157 -13.27 -11.35 -8.49
C VAL A 157 -13.20 -9.84 -8.52
N LEU A 158 -11.99 -9.29 -8.64
CA LEU A 158 -11.73 -7.86 -8.53
C LEU A 158 -10.56 -7.48 -9.44
N GLU A 159 -10.71 -6.40 -10.19
CA GLU A 159 -9.60 -5.75 -10.90
C GLU A 159 -9.54 -4.27 -10.59
N GLY A 160 -8.39 -3.65 -10.81
CA GLY A 160 -8.24 -2.23 -10.58
C GLY A 160 -6.84 -1.69 -10.77
N SER A 161 -6.67 -0.46 -10.32
CA SER A 161 -5.39 0.22 -10.23
C SER A 161 -5.26 0.97 -8.91
N SER A 162 -4.02 1.21 -8.50
CA SER A 162 -3.74 2.10 -7.36
C SER A 162 -2.46 2.88 -7.60
N THR A 163 -2.46 4.14 -7.20
CA THR A 163 -1.24 4.93 -7.06
C THR A 163 -0.96 5.10 -5.58
N ILE A 164 0.27 4.79 -5.17
CA ILE A 164 0.76 4.98 -3.81
C ILE A 164 1.89 6.00 -3.79
N ILE A 165 2.05 6.66 -2.64
CA ILE A 165 3.15 7.56 -2.35
C ILE A 165 4.01 6.92 -1.27
N VAL A 166 5.26 6.66 -1.60
CA VAL A 166 6.29 6.17 -0.68
C VAL A 166 7.11 7.38 -0.20
N PRO A 167 7.15 7.68 1.10
CA PRO A 167 7.94 8.81 1.60
C PRO A 167 9.43 8.50 1.47
N SER A 168 10.22 9.45 0.95
CA SER A 168 11.68 9.28 0.86
C SER A 168 12.32 9.28 2.25
N LYS A 169 11.76 10.05 3.19
CA LYS A 169 12.21 10.18 4.58
C LYS A 169 11.44 9.22 5.49
N GLY A 170 12.14 8.53 6.38
CA GLY A 170 11.49 7.68 7.39
C GLY A 170 11.08 6.27 6.93
N HIS A 171 11.22 5.92 5.65
CA HIS A 171 10.93 4.57 5.16
C HIS A 171 11.73 3.48 5.90
N ASN A 172 13.03 3.72 6.13
CA ASN A 172 13.90 2.81 6.91
C ASN A 172 13.60 2.82 8.41
N VAL A 173 12.86 3.80 8.91
CA VAL A 173 12.42 3.84 10.31
C VAL A 173 11.21 2.91 10.47
N LEU A 174 10.32 2.88 9.48
CA LEU A 174 9.15 1.99 9.49
C LEU A 174 9.50 0.51 9.25
N GLN A 175 10.61 0.21 8.56
CA GLN A 175 11.15 -1.15 8.51
C GLN A 175 11.67 -1.68 9.86
N LYS A 176 11.95 -0.80 10.83
CA LYS A 176 12.45 -1.19 12.16
C LYS A 176 11.35 -1.58 13.14
N PHE A 177 10.10 -1.21 12.87
CA PHE A 177 8.95 -1.70 13.63
C PHE A 177 8.69 -3.13 13.15
N THR A 178 9.22 -4.09 13.90
CA THR A 178 9.02 -5.52 13.64
C THR A 178 7.62 -5.94 14.03
N ASP A 179 7.13 -7.07 13.50
CA ASP A 179 5.81 -7.64 13.80
C ASP A 179 5.52 -7.78 15.32
N SER A 180 6.52 -7.72 16.19
CA SER A 180 6.39 -7.73 17.65
C SER A 180 5.75 -6.48 18.26
N GLU A 181 5.78 -5.32 17.58
CA GLU A 181 5.16 -4.07 18.04
C GLU A 181 3.77 -3.84 17.42
N ILE A 182 3.41 -4.65 16.41
CA ILE A 182 2.07 -4.69 15.84
C ILE A 182 1.29 -5.74 16.66
N PRO A 183 0.20 -5.37 17.35
CA PRO A 183 -0.57 -6.36 18.10
C PRO A 183 -0.99 -7.51 17.17
N PRO A 184 -0.82 -8.78 17.58
CA PRO A 184 -1.17 -9.91 16.75
C PRO A 184 -2.66 -9.81 16.38
N THR A 185 -2.94 -10.05 15.10
CA THR A 185 -4.28 -9.90 14.52
C THR A 185 -5.33 -10.80 15.19
N SER A 186 -4.90 -11.80 15.97
CA SER A 186 -5.75 -12.74 16.72
C SER A 186 -6.17 -12.28 18.11
N GLU A 187 -5.65 -11.18 18.66
CA GLU A 187 -6.02 -10.71 20.02
C GLU A 187 -7.06 -9.57 20.02
N ALA A 188 -7.52 -9.13 18.85
CA ALA A 188 -8.42 -7.99 18.70
C ALA A 188 -9.90 -8.35 18.43
N LEU A 189 -10.30 -9.62 18.61
CA LEU A 189 -11.70 -10.06 18.51
C LEU A 189 -12.06 -11.03 19.64
#